data_AF-A0A953VMN7-F1
#
_entry.id   AF-A0A953VMN7-F1
#
_cell.length_a   1.000
_cell.length_b   1.000
_cell.length_c   1.000
_cell.angle_alpha   90.00
_cell.angle_beta   90.00
_cell.angle_gamma   90.00
#
_symmetry.space_group_name_H-M   'P 1'
#
loop_
_entity.id
_entity.type
_entity.pdbx_description
1 polymer ?
#
loop_
_entity_poly.entity_id
_entity_poly.type
_entity_poly.pdbx_seq_one_letter_code
_entity_poly.pdbx_strand_id
1 'polypeptide(L)'
;MGDSGALGHRRRSWHPTIAAFLVGYGTGYTLAVIEGTNTQNLYGADVVSRLSVAINSDAGKEKLRRSVVNCLNRMIRELCALADVPKAQVCEMVIAGNTAMHHLFPGLSVRQLALAPFKPDTDAALYLLSKDIGLDIRPAARVSFQPPGCVVRC
;
A
#
# COMPACT_ATOMS: atom_id res chain seq x y z
N MET A 1 23.03 -35.58 16.03
CA MET A 1 23.27 -34.57 17.09
C MET A 1 24.22 -33.54 16.51
N GLY A 2 23.96 -32.24 16.44
CA GLY A 2 22.81 -31.43 16.79
C GLY A 2 22.97 -30.11 16.03
N ASP A 3 21.82 -29.59 15.62
CA ASP A 3 21.60 -28.33 14.92
C ASP A 3 21.81 -27.13 15.87
N SER A 4 22.03 -25.92 15.31
CA SER A 4 21.91 -24.56 15.91
C SER A 4 23.15 -23.69 15.63
N GLY A 5 23.06 -22.48 15.06
CA GLY A 5 21.89 -21.72 14.65
C GLY A 5 22.37 -20.48 13.89
N ALA A 6 22.19 -20.48 12.58
CA ALA A 6 22.24 -19.24 11.82
C ALA A 6 20.88 -18.55 12.01
N LEU A 7 20.83 -17.59 12.92
CA LEU A 7 19.71 -16.69 13.14
C LEU A 7 19.42 -15.93 11.84
N GLY A 8 18.58 -16.53 11.00
CA GLY A 8 17.98 -15.87 9.85
C GLY A 8 17.12 -14.72 10.36
N HIS A 9 17.67 -13.50 10.30
CA HIS A 9 16.89 -12.28 10.36
C HIS A 9 15.92 -12.27 9.18
N ARG A 10 14.74 -12.88 9.34
CA ARG A 10 13.58 -12.60 8.52
C ARG A 10 13.21 -11.14 8.76
N ARG A 11 13.82 -10.22 8.01
CA ARG A 11 13.26 -8.90 7.75
C ARG A 11 11.91 -9.14 7.10
N ARG A 12 10.83 -9.14 7.90
CA ARG A 12 9.46 -9.26 7.38
C ARG A 12 9.27 -8.09 6.42
N SER A 13 9.16 -8.42 5.13
CA SER A 13 9.41 -7.49 4.03
C SER A 13 8.42 -6.33 4.00
N TRP A 14 8.83 -5.22 4.63
CA TRP A 14 8.37 -3.91 4.24
C TRP A 14 9.34 -3.39 3.18
N HIS A 15 8.87 -3.35 1.94
CA HIS A 15 9.62 -2.70 0.90
C HIS A 15 9.58 -1.18 1.18
N PRO A 16 10.75 -0.52 1.32
CA PRO A 16 10.82 0.93 1.48
C PRO A 16 10.44 1.66 0.19
N THR A 17 10.18 0.91 -0.89
CA THR A 17 9.92 1.40 -2.23
C THR A 17 8.53 0.96 -2.68
N ILE A 18 7.85 1.83 -3.41
CA ILE A 18 6.62 1.59 -4.14
C ILE A 18 6.97 1.73 -5.61
N ALA A 19 6.70 0.69 -6.41
CA ALA A 19 6.72 0.78 -7.87
C ALA A 19 5.29 1.04 -8.36
N ALA A 20 5.13 1.92 -9.34
CA ALA A 20 3.83 2.24 -9.92
C ALA A 20 3.92 2.30 -11.44
N PHE A 21 2.88 1.78 -12.08
CA PHE A 21 2.74 1.69 -13.53
C PHE A 21 1.42 2.34 -13.93
N LEU A 22 1.46 3.16 -14.97
CA LEU A 22 0.25 3.64 -15.64
C LEU A 22 0.05 2.80 -16.90
N VAL A 23 -1.12 2.19 -17.04
CA VAL A 23 -1.42 1.25 -18.12
C VAL A 23 -2.59 1.78 -18.95
N GLY A 24 -2.46 1.72 -20.28
CA GLY A 24 -3.50 2.13 -21.22
C GLY A 24 -4.70 1.20 -21.17
N TYR A 25 -5.88 1.76 -20.91
CA TYR A 25 -7.13 1.00 -20.89
C TYR A 25 -7.46 0.48 -22.30
N GLY A 26 -7.66 -0.83 -22.44
CA GLY A 26 -7.95 -1.49 -23.72
C GLY A 26 -6.74 -1.96 -24.50
N THR A 27 -5.57 -1.33 -24.36
CA THR A 27 -4.32 -1.79 -25.02
C THR A 27 -3.47 -2.67 -24.12
N GLY A 28 -3.51 -2.44 -22.80
CA GLY A 28 -2.65 -3.12 -21.84
C GLY A 28 -1.19 -2.64 -21.85
N TYR A 29 -0.84 -1.64 -22.66
CA TYR A 29 0.53 -1.11 -22.72
C TYR A 29 0.83 -0.22 -21.51
N THR A 30 2.02 -0.39 -20.95
CA THR A 30 2.56 0.52 -19.94
C THR A 30 2.90 1.86 -20.59
N LEU A 31 2.22 2.91 -20.18
CA LEU A 31 2.42 4.29 -20.65
C LEU A 31 3.52 5.01 -19.87
N ALA A 32 3.65 4.73 -18.58
CA ALA A 32 4.68 5.27 -17.72
C ALA A 32 4.97 4.35 -16.53
N VAL A 33 6.18 4.44 -16.00
CA VAL A 33 6.62 3.73 -14.79
C VAL A 33 7.42 4.67 -13.91
N ILE A 34 7.20 4.61 -12.61
CA ILE A 34 8.03 5.29 -11.63
C ILE A 34 8.25 4.40 -10.40
N GLU A 35 9.32 4.70 -9.68
CA GLU A 35 9.56 4.16 -8.34
C GLU A 35 9.64 5.32 -7.35
N GLY A 36 9.08 5.11 -6.15
CA GLY A 36 9.04 6.12 -5.11
C GLY A 36 9.28 5.53 -3.74
N THR A 37 9.89 6.31 -2.85
CA THR A 37 10.06 5.91 -1.45
C THR A 37 8.72 5.89 -0.73
N ASN A 38 8.42 4.78 -0.05
CA ASN A 38 7.35 4.70 0.92
C ASN A 38 7.71 5.55 2.15
N THR A 39 7.13 6.75 2.21
CA THR A 39 7.38 7.79 3.23
C THR A 39 7.03 7.37 4.64
N GLN A 40 6.36 6.22 4.83
CA GLN A 40 6.12 5.67 6.16
C GLN A 40 7.42 5.22 6.85
N ASN A 41 8.53 5.12 6.12
CA ASN A 41 9.87 4.91 6.69
C ASN A 41 10.30 6.00 7.68
N LEU A 42 9.73 7.20 7.58
CA LEU A 42 9.98 8.30 8.52
C LEU A 42 9.39 8.05 9.92
N TYR A 43 8.48 7.09 10.06
CA TYR A 43 7.76 6.81 11.32
C TYR A 43 8.20 5.50 11.98
N GLY A 44 9.27 4.88 11.50
CA GLY A 44 9.84 3.68 12.10
C GLY A 44 10.78 2.97 11.13
N ALA A 45 11.89 2.44 11.65
CA ALA A 45 12.88 1.73 10.84
C ALA A 45 12.32 0.41 10.25
N ASP A 46 11.32 -0.18 10.91
CA ASP A 46 10.77 -1.49 10.55
C ASP A 46 9.23 -1.54 10.71
N VAL A 47 8.67 -2.73 10.46
CA VAL A 47 7.23 -2.99 10.54
C VAL A 47 6.70 -2.77 11.96
N VAL A 48 7.41 -3.28 12.96
CA VAL A 48 6.95 -3.31 14.36
C VAL A 48 6.89 -1.90 14.93
N SER A 49 7.92 -1.10 14.69
CA SER A 49 7.97 0.31 15.10
C SER A 49 6.84 1.13 14.47
N ARG A 50 6.55 0.94 13.18
CA ARG A 50 5.43 1.61 12.51
C ARG A 50 4.06 1.14 13.03
N LEU A 51 3.90 -0.17 13.24
CA LEU A 51 2.68 -0.71 13.84
C LEU A 51 2.44 -0.12 15.24
N SER A 52 3.49 0.02 16.05
CA SER A 52 3.40 0.66 17.37
C SER A 52 2.88 2.10 17.28
N VAL A 53 3.36 2.90 16.32
CA VAL A 53 2.85 4.26 16.08
C VAL A 53 1.35 4.25 15.75
N ALA A 54 0.90 3.32 14.91
CA ALA A 54 -0.51 3.20 14.55
C ALA A 54 -1.39 2.69 15.70
N ILE A 55 -0.85 1.82 16.57
CA ILE A 55 -1.59 1.20 17.68
C ILE A 55 -1.73 2.15 18.86
N ASN A 56 -0.70 2.94 19.14
CA ASN A 56 -0.64 3.77 20.36
C ASN A 56 -1.52 5.02 20.28
N SER A 57 -1.96 5.45 19.08
CA SER A 57 -2.86 6.59 18.94
C SER A 57 -3.58 6.63 17.58
N ASP A 58 -4.82 7.10 17.59
CA ASP A 58 -5.57 7.36 16.35
C ASP A 58 -4.88 8.44 15.49
N ALA A 59 -4.25 9.43 16.12
CA ALA A 59 -3.45 10.43 15.42
C ALA A 59 -2.26 9.80 14.67
N GLY A 60 -1.57 8.82 15.28
CA GLY A 60 -0.48 8.07 14.67
C GLY A 60 -0.93 7.19 13.51
N LYS A 61 -2.05 6.48 13.68
CA LYS A 61 -2.72 5.71 12.61
C LYS A 61 -3.03 6.60 11.41
N GLU A 62 -3.67 7.74 11.66
CA GLU A 62 -4.06 8.69 10.63
C GLU A 62 -2.85 9.39 9.98
N LYS A 63 -1.76 9.59 10.71
CA LYS A 63 -0.49 10.11 10.16
C LYS A 63 0.13 9.12 9.17
N LEU A 64 0.19 7.84 9.53
CA LEU A 64 0.70 6.77 8.66
C LEU A 64 -0.17 6.57 7.42
N ARG A 65 -1.52 6.60 7.59
CA ARG A 65 -2.47 6.52 6.48
C ARG A 65 -2.29 7.69 5.51
N ARG A 66 -2.27 8.92 6.00
CA ARG A 66 -2.03 10.11 5.16
C ARG A 66 -0.69 10.06 4.44
N SER A 67 0.35 9.54 5.10
CA SER A 67 1.67 9.39 4.49
C SER A 67 1.63 8.53 3.22
N VAL A 68 0.95 7.37 3.26
CA VAL A 68 0.82 6.51 2.07
C VAL A 68 -0.09 7.13 1.02
N VAL A 69 -1.24 7.69 1.41
CA VAL A 69 -2.17 8.33 0.45
C VAL A 69 -1.48 9.49 -0.29
N ASN A 70 -0.72 10.32 0.43
CA ASN A 70 0.04 11.43 -0.18
C ASN A 70 1.15 10.92 -1.11
N CYS A 71 1.83 9.83 -0.73
CA CYS A 71 2.83 9.20 -1.59
C CYS A 71 2.20 8.71 -2.90
N LEU A 72 1.08 7.99 -2.83
CA LEU A 72 0.35 7.51 -3.99
C LEU A 72 -0.17 8.66 -4.86
N ASN A 73 -0.76 9.70 -4.29
CA ASN A 73 -1.24 10.87 -5.05
C ASN A 73 -0.11 11.62 -5.76
N ARG A 74 1.07 11.71 -5.14
CA ARG A 74 2.26 12.25 -5.80
C ARG A 74 2.65 11.38 -6.99
N MET A 75 2.75 10.07 -6.78
CA MET A 75 3.13 9.10 -7.81
C MET A 75 2.14 9.09 -8.99
N ILE A 76 0.84 9.15 -8.72
CA ILE A 76 -0.22 9.27 -9.73
C ILE A 76 -0.01 10.53 -10.57
N ARG A 77 0.25 11.68 -9.93
CA ARG A 77 0.49 12.94 -10.63
C ARG A 77 1.70 12.87 -11.55
N GLU A 78 2.79 12.28 -11.08
CA GLU A 78 4.03 12.10 -11.86
C GLU A 78 3.80 11.17 -13.06
N LEU A 79 3.17 10.00 -12.86
CA LEU A 79 2.83 9.07 -13.94
C LEU A 79 1.93 9.71 -15.00
N CYS A 80 0.89 10.42 -14.57
CA CYS A 80 -0.04 11.11 -15.44
C CYS A 80 0.66 12.21 -16.26
N ALA A 81 1.58 12.95 -15.65
CA ALA A 81 2.38 13.96 -16.35
C ALA A 81 3.35 13.33 -17.37
N LEU A 82 4.00 12.22 -17.03
CA LEU A 82 4.92 11.51 -17.94
C LEU A 82 4.21 10.95 -19.17
N ALA A 83 2.97 10.49 -19.03
CA ALA A 83 2.17 9.90 -20.10
C ALA A 83 1.26 10.90 -20.82
N ASP A 84 1.24 12.17 -20.41
CA ASP A 84 0.28 13.19 -20.87
C ASP A 84 -1.20 12.74 -20.75
N VAL A 85 -1.54 12.10 -19.62
CA VAL A 85 -2.89 11.60 -19.32
C VAL A 85 -3.49 12.39 -18.17
N PRO A 86 -4.71 12.96 -18.31
CA PRO A 86 -5.40 13.59 -17.18
C PRO A 86 -5.73 12.57 -16.08
N LYS A 87 -5.47 12.90 -14.81
CA LYS A 87 -5.79 12.03 -13.64
C LYS A 87 -7.25 11.58 -13.60
N ALA A 88 -8.18 12.41 -14.11
CA ALA A 88 -9.60 12.09 -14.20
C ALA A 88 -9.93 10.95 -15.19
N GLN A 89 -8.99 10.57 -16.05
CA GLN A 89 -9.10 9.41 -16.94
C GLN A 89 -8.67 8.10 -16.28
N VAL A 90 -7.94 8.15 -15.16
CA VAL A 90 -7.62 6.95 -14.37
C VAL A 90 -8.90 6.44 -13.72
N CYS A 91 -9.41 5.33 -14.23
CA CYS A 91 -10.70 4.75 -13.85
C CYS A 91 -10.58 3.54 -12.91
N GLU A 92 -9.39 2.95 -12.81
CA GLU A 92 -9.12 1.80 -11.96
C GLU A 92 -7.70 1.86 -11.41
N MET A 93 -7.52 1.34 -10.19
CA MET A 93 -6.22 1.17 -9.56
C MET A 93 -6.18 -0.19 -8.85
N VAL A 94 -5.11 -0.94 -9.09
CA VAL A 94 -4.83 -2.19 -8.38
C VAL A 94 -3.59 -1.99 -7.51
N ILE A 95 -3.71 -2.31 -6.23
CA ILE A 95 -2.64 -2.18 -5.25
C ILE A 95 -2.31 -3.56 -4.72
N ALA A 96 -1.02 -3.89 -4.72
CA ALA A 96 -0.49 -5.06 -4.04
C ALA A 96 0.53 -4.61 -3.00
N GLY A 97 0.51 -5.24 -1.83
CA GLY A 97 1.39 -4.87 -0.73
C GLY A 97 1.34 -5.88 0.40
N ASN A 98 2.16 -5.66 1.42
CA ASN A 98 2.10 -6.49 2.61
C ASN A 98 0.82 -6.24 3.43
N THR A 99 0.53 -7.13 4.39
CA THR A 99 -0.68 -7.05 5.23
C THR A 99 -0.78 -5.73 5.99
N ALA A 100 0.34 -5.14 6.44
CA ALA A 100 0.30 -3.87 7.16
C ALA A 100 -0.12 -2.72 6.23
N MET A 101 0.38 -2.65 5.00
CA MET A 101 -0.06 -1.67 3.99
C MET A 101 -1.52 -1.86 3.61
N HIS A 102 -1.96 -3.11 3.46
CA HIS A 102 -3.34 -3.49 3.18
C HIS A 102 -4.32 -2.96 4.23
N HIS A 103 -3.90 -2.88 5.49
CA HIS A 103 -4.75 -2.36 6.58
C HIS A 103 -4.56 -0.86 6.80
N LEU A 104 -3.32 -0.34 6.76
CA LEU A 104 -3.04 1.07 7.00
C LEU A 104 -3.66 1.97 5.93
N PHE A 105 -3.58 1.59 4.66
CA PHE A 105 -4.07 2.39 3.53
C PHE A 105 -5.58 2.73 3.63
N PRO A 106 -6.50 1.77 3.84
CA PRO A 106 -7.92 2.06 4.05
C PRO A 106 -8.25 2.53 5.48
N GLY A 107 -7.27 2.57 6.40
CA GLY A 107 -7.49 2.97 7.79
C GLY A 107 -8.05 1.88 8.71
N LEU A 108 -7.91 0.60 8.33
CA LEU A 108 -8.28 -0.54 9.17
C LEU A 108 -7.35 -0.65 10.39
N SER A 109 -7.81 -1.38 11.41
CA SER A 109 -6.98 -1.64 12.59
C SER A 109 -5.79 -2.52 12.20
N VAL A 110 -4.64 -2.21 12.79
CA VAL A 110 -3.42 -3.00 12.65
C VAL A 110 -2.99 -3.66 13.94
N ARG A 111 -3.81 -3.54 15.00
CA ARG A 111 -3.49 -4.03 16.35
C ARG A 111 -3.22 -5.53 16.36
N GLN A 112 -4.04 -6.31 15.66
CA GLN A 112 -3.90 -7.76 15.59
C GLN A 112 -2.70 -8.20 14.74
N LEU A 113 -2.05 -7.30 13.99
CA LEU A 113 -0.81 -7.62 13.27
C LEU A 113 0.41 -7.63 14.21
N ALA A 114 0.32 -6.98 15.37
CA ALA A 114 1.40 -6.87 16.35
C ALA A 114 1.22 -7.79 17.57
N LEU A 115 0.02 -8.33 17.79
CA LEU A 115 -0.32 -9.16 18.95
C LEU A 115 -0.63 -10.59 18.52
N ALA A 116 -0.17 -11.57 19.30
CA ALA A 116 -0.54 -12.96 19.08
C ALA A 116 -2.08 -13.13 19.16
N PRO A 117 -2.72 -13.92 18.26
CA PRO A 117 -2.12 -14.88 17.34
C PRO A 117 -1.70 -14.31 15.95
N PHE A 118 -1.49 -13.00 15.83
CA PHE A 118 -1.07 -12.31 14.61
C PHE A 118 -2.07 -12.42 13.45
N LYS A 119 -3.37 -12.53 13.78
CA LYS A 119 -4.44 -12.73 12.80
C LYS A 119 -4.89 -11.37 12.25
N PRO A 120 -4.78 -11.10 10.94
CA PRO A 120 -5.29 -9.86 10.36
C PRO A 120 -6.81 -9.75 10.53
N ASP A 121 -7.32 -8.52 10.52
CA ASP A 121 -8.77 -8.27 10.55
C ASP A 121 -9.44 -8.86 9.30
N THR A 122 -8.71 -8.86 8.17
CA THR A 122 -9.13 -9.49 6.93
C THR A 122 -7.92 -9.95 6.11
N ASP A 123 -8.08 -11.09 5.45
CA ASP A 123 -7.19 -11.64 4.44
C ASP A 123 -7.84 -11.64 3.04
N ALA A 124 -8.99 -10.98 2.89
CA ALA A 124 -9.68 -10.81 1.62
C ALA A 124 -9.24 -9.54 0.91
N ALA A 125 -9.41 -9.52 -0.42
CA ALA A 125 -9.23 -8.32 -1.22
C ALA A 125 -10.21 -7.22 -0.78
N LEU A 126 -9.72 -5.98 -0.77
CA LEU A 126 -10.53 -4.80 -0.52
C LEU A 126 -10.94 -4.18 -1.84
N TYR A 127 -12.19 -3.74 -1.91
CA TYR A 127 -12.74 -3.01 -3.05
C TYR A 127 -13.29 -1.69 -2.55
N LEU A 128 -12.68 -0.59 -3.01
CA LEU A 128 -12.86 0.75 -2.48
C LEU A 128 -13.12 1.71 -3.65
N LEU A 129 -13.70 2.87 -3.37
CA LEU A 129 -13.74 3.98 -4.33
C LEU A 129 -12.63 4.97 -3.98
N SER A 130 -11.99 5.52 -5.01
CA SER A 130 -10.92 6.51 -4.86
C SER A 130 -11.29 7.69 -3.95
N LYS A 131 -12.53 8.19 -4.04
CA LYS A 131 -13.04 9.29 -3.21
C LYS A 131 -13.06 8.95 -1.71
N ASP A 132 -13.32 7.69 -1.35
CA ASP A 132 -13.51 7.28 0.05
C ASP A 132 -12.16 7.13 0.78
N ILE A 133 -11.07 7.04 0.01
CA ILE A 133 -9.71 6.81 0.51
C ILE A 133 -8.75 7.96 0.20
N GLY A 134 -9.27 9.06 -0.38
CA GLY A 134 -8.52 10.28 -0.62
C GLY A 134 -7.56 10.23 -1.80
N LEU A 135 -7.82 9.38 -2.79
CA LEU A 135 -7.03 9.37 -4.04
C LEU A 135 -7.52 10.43 -5.03
N ASP A 136 -6.56 11.17 -5.60
CA ASP A 136 -6.77 12.26 -6.55
C ASP A 136 -6.79 11.75 -8.00
N ILE A 137 -7.76 10.89 -8.28
CA ILE A 137 -8.11 10.34 -9.60
C ILE A 137 -9.62 10.51 -9.82
N ARG A 138 -10.20 9.91 -10.87
CA ARG A 138 -11.66 9.92 -11.06
C ARG A 138 -12.36 9.53 -9.75
N PRO A 139 -13.33 10.31 -9.22
CA PRO A 139 -13.94 10.02 -7.90
C PRO A 139 -14.67 8.66 -7.79
N ALA A 140 -15.12 8.13 -8.93
CA ALA A 140 -15.76 6.81 -9.03
C ALA A 140 -14.77 5.71 -9.46
N ALA A 141 -13.46 5.99 -9.47
CA ALA A 141 -12.46 4.98 -9.82
C ALA A 141 -12.48 3.85 -8.81
N ARG A 142 -12.45 2.62 -9.33
CA ARG A 142 -12.41 1.40 -8.53
C ARG A 142 -10.98 1.18 -8.05
N VAL A 143 -10.81 0.94 -6.77
CA VAL A 143 -9.51 0.65 -6.18
C VAL A 143 -9.59 -0.71 -5.53
N SER A 144 -8.79 -1.66 -6.03
CA SER A 144 -8.66 -2.96 -5.40
C SER A 144 -7.32 -3.06 -4.67
N PHE A 145 -7.35 -3.51 -3.42
CA PHE A 145 -6.13 -3.83 -2.66
C PHE A 145 -6.09 -5.32 -2.44
N GLN A 146 -5.07 -5.97 -3.00
CA GLN A 146 -4.86 -7.39 -2.88
C GLN A 146 -4.04 -7.74 -1.63
N PRO A 147 -4.47 -8.74 -0.84
CA PRO A 147 -3.69 -9.24 0.28
C PRO A 147 -2.43 -9.95 -0.25
N PRO A 148 -1.41 -10.16 0.61
CA PRO A 148 -0.20 -10.85 0.19
C PRO A 148 -0.50 -12.25 -0.35
N GLY A 149 0.12 -12.61 -1.48
CA GLY A 149 -0.06 -13.92 -2.11
C GLY A 149 -1.32 -14.05 -2.95
N CYS A 150 -2.16 -13.01 -3.06
CA CYS A 150 -3.26 -13.00 -4.01
C CYS A 150 -2.74 -12.76 -5.44
N VAL A 151 -3.19 -13.59 -6.38
CA VAL A 151 -2.89 -13.45 -7.81
C VAL A 151 -4.01 -12.61 -8.44
N VAL A 152 -3.67 -11.40 -8.89
CA VAL A 152 -4.59 -10.58 -9.69
C VAL A 152 -4.86 -11.31 -11.01
N ARG A 153 -6.10 -11.74 -11.23
CA ARG A 153 -6.56 -12.13 -12.56
C ARG A 153 -7.13 -10.88 -13.21
N CYS A 154 -6.44 -10.37 -14.22
CA CYS A 154 -6.85 -9.25 -15.06
C CYS A 154 -8.01 -9.66 -15.98
#